data_AF-A0A4Q3XUP5-F1
#
_entry.id   AF-A0A4Q3XUP5-F1
#
_cell.length_a   1.000
_cell.length_b   1.000
_cell.length_c   1.000
_cell.angle_alpha   90.00
_cell.angle_beta   90.00
_cell.angle_gamma   90.00
#
_symmetry.space_group_name_H-M   'P 1'
#
loop_
_entity.id
_entity.type
_entity.pdbx_description
1 polymer ?
#
loop_
_entity_poly.entity_id
_entity_poly.type
_entity_poly.pdbx_seq_one_letter_code
_entity_poly.pdbx_strand_id
1 'polypeptide(L)'
;MDDTQALLEQIEHSCRRLKMAQSTFGRLAVNDGKLVQRLQQGGRVTVQTVERVHRFIEEQDGTSASALRSGIKGLRAELRPEHNFRFYDNRQKYLMFVNTTTEKQIIADRAVLEMSDTQPVPPAIRLFDGGAGDGTALARMLRGLHRRHPWVPFYVVVKEISMENIRLTLEKMPDRLREHPDTVLVLTNLK
;
A
#
# COMPACT_ATOMS: atom_id res chain seq x y z
N MET A 1 -39.06 15.27 -2.39
CA MET A 1 -38.63 13.99 -2.97
C MET A 1 -37.40 13.56 -2.20
N ASP A 2 -37.39 12.35 -1.66
CA ASP A 2 -36.29 11.85 -0.83
C ASP A 2 -35.04 11.68 -1.71
N ASP A 3 -33.91 12.29 -1.34
CA ASP A 3 -32.66 12.25 -2.10
C ASP A 3 -32.22 10.81 -2.43
N THR A 4 -32.63 9.85 -1.59
CA THR A 4 -32.42 8.42 -1.79
C THR A 4 -33.19 7.86 -3.00
N GLN A 5 -34.41 8.32 -3.24
CA GLN A 5 -35.23 7.91 -4.38
C GLN A 5 -34.64 8.43 -5.70
N ALA A 6 -34.20 9.69 -5.72
CA ALA A 6 -33.55 10.27 -6.88
C ALA A 6 -32.26 9.51 -7.26
N LEU A 7 -31.47 9.08 -6.27
CA LEU A 7 -30.27 8.27 -6.50
C LEU A 7 -30.60 6.88 -7.05
N LEU A 8 -31.65 6.23 -6.55
CA LEU A 8 -32.10 4.92 -7.04
C LEU A 8 -32.52 4.98 -8.51
N GLU A 9 -33.25 6.02 -8.91
CA GLU A 9 -33.67 6.24 -10.29
C GLU A 9 -32.47 6.41 -11.24
N GLN A 10 -31.45 7.16 -10.82
CA GLN A 10 -30.23 7.37 -11.61
C GLN A 10 -29.40 6.08 -11.78
N ILE A 11 -29.30 5.28 -10.71
CA ILE A 11 -28.64 3.97 -10.76
C ILE A 11 -29.40 3.04 -11.72
N GLU A 12 -30.73 3.00 -11.64
CA GLU A 12 -31.55 2.16 -12.52
C GLU A 12 -31.43 2.59 -13.99
N HIS A 13 -31.46 3.89 -14.27
CA HIS A 13 -31.25 4.42 -15.62
C HIS A 13 -29.88 4.02 -16.18
N SER A 14 -28.83 4.15 -15.36
CA SER A 14 -27.46 3.77 -15.74
C SER A 14 -27.30 2.26 -15.94
N CYS A 15 -27.90 1.43 -15.09
CA CYS A 15 -27.89 -0.03 -15.23
C CYS A 15 -28.59 -0.48 -16.52
N ARG A 16 -29.73 0.14 -16.87
CA ARG A 16 -30.44 -0.13 -18.12
C ARG A 16 -29.59 0.27 -19.34
N ARG A 17 -28.98 1.45 -19.31
CA ARG A 17 -28.11 1.95 -20.39
C ARG A 17 -26.89 1.04 -20.61
N LEU A 18 -26.22 0.64 -19.53
CA LEU A 18 -25.00 -0.18 -19.57
C LEU A 18 -25.26 -1.69 -19.67
N LYS A 19 -26.54 -2.12 -19.72
CA LYS A 19 -26.95 -3.54 -19.66
C LYS A 19 -26.27 -4.30 -18.50
N MET A 20 -26.21 -3.64 -17.34
CA MET A 20 -25.50 -4.12 -16.15
C MET A 20 -26.50 -4.46 -15.05
N ALA A 21 -26.29 -5.57 -14.35
CA ALA A 21 -27.07 -5.89 -13.15
C ALA A 21 -26.76 -4.89 -12.02
N GLN A 22 -27.76 -4.49 -11.24
CA GLN A 22 -27.60 -3.57 -10.10
C GLN A 22 -26.56 -4.03 -9.08
N SER A 23 -26.45 -5.35 -8.85
CA SER A 23 -25.46 -5.95 -7.96
C SER A 23 -24.03 -5.89 -8.52
N THR A 24 -23.88 -5.84 -9.84
CA THR A 24 -22.61 -5.59 -10.52
C THR A 24 -22.27 -4.11 -10.46
N PHE A 25 -23.25 -3.23 -10.70
CA PHE A 25 -23.08 -1.79 -10.59
C PHE A 25 -22.59 -1.39 -9.20
N GLY A 26 -23.27 -1.80 -8.13
CA GLY A 26 -22.87 -1.44 -6.77
C GLY A 26 -21.48 -1.94 -6.38
N ARG A 27 -21.11 -3.13 -6.87
CA ARG A 27 -19.77 -3.70 -6.68
C ARG A 27 -18.69 -2.90 -7.42
N LEU A 28 -18.96 -2.44 -8.63
CA LEU A 28 -18.00 -1.66 -9.42
C LEU A 28 -17.90 -0.20 -8.96
N ALA A 29 -19.04 0.45 -8.69
CA ALA A 29 -19.08 1.86 -8.30
C ALA A 29 -18.56 2.08 -6.87
N VAL A 30 -18.96 1.22 -5.92
CA VAL A 30 -18.69 1.45 -4.49
C VAL A 30 -18.12 0.27 -3.72
N ASN A 31 -17.86 -0.87 -4.37
CA ASN A 31 -17.49 -2.14 -3.74
C ASN A 31 -18.59 -2.72 -2.82
N ASP A 32 -19.86 -2.47 -3.14
CA ASP A 32 -21.00 -3.04 -2.43
C ASP A 32 -22.10 -3.50 -3.39
N GLY A 33 -22.17 -4.81 -3.64
CA GLY A 33 -23.19 -5.41 -4.50
C GLY A 33 -24.61 -5.42 -3.90
N LYS A 34 -24.79 -5.07 -2.63
CA LYS A 34 -26.09 -4.98 -1.95
C LYS A 34 -26.56 -3.54 -1.75
N LEU A 35 -25.83 -2.55 -2.29
CA LEU A 35 -26.16 -1.13 -2.19
C LEU A 35 -27.63 -0.85 -2.53
N VAL A 36 -28.07 -1.26 -3.72
CA VAL A 36 -29.41 -0.95 -4.22
C VAL A 36 -30.50 -1.58 -3.36
N GLN A 37 -30.34 -2.86 -2.99
CA GLN A 37 -31.29 -3.56 -2.12
C GLN A 37 -31.43 -2.85 -0.76
N ARG A 38 -30.32 -2.39 -0.19
CA ARG A 38 -30.32 -1.67 1.10
C ARG A 38 -30.99 -0.31 1.00
N LEU A 39 -30.81 0.43 -0.09
CA LEU A 39 -31.48 1.71 -0.33
C LEU A 39 -32.99 1.54 -0.55
N GLN A 40 -33.41 0.49 -1.26
CA GLN A 40 -34.82 0.15 -1.43
C GLN A 40 -35.52 -0.21 -0.10
N GLN A 41 -34.77 -0.73 0.87
CA GLN A 41 -35.26 -1.05 2.22
C GLN A 41 -35.25 0.16 3.18
N GLY A 42 -35.00 1.37 2.67
CA GLY A 42 -34.94 2.60 3.49
C GLY A 42 -33.59 2.81 4.21
N GLY A 43 -32.54 2.12 3.78
CA GLY A 43 -31.19 2.31 4.32
C GLY A 43 -30.64 3.70 4.00
N ARG A 44 -29.91 4.29 4.94
CA ARG A 44 -29.24 5.58 4.75
C ARG A 44 -27.99 5.44 3.89
N VAL A 45 -27.72 6.47 3.09
CA VAL A 45 -26.53 6.59 2.25
C VAL A 45 -25.65 7.75 2.72
N THR A 46 -24.34 7.59 2.66
CA THR A 46 -23.39 8.68 2.96
C THR A 46 -23.16 9.52 1.70
N VAL A 47 -22.90 10.82 1.87
CA VAL A 47 -22.56 11.73 0.76
C VAL A 47 -21.43 11.18 -0.12
N GLN A 48 -20.40 10.59 0.49
CA GLN A 48 -19.29 9.95 -0.22
C GLN A 48 -19.73 8.78 -1.13
N THR A 49 -20.74 8.01 -0.72
CA THR A 49 -21.27 6.91 -1.54
C THR A 49 -22.01 7.47 -2.75
N VAL A 50 -22.76 8.57 -2.56
CA VAL A 50 -23.45 9.29 -3.63
C VAL A 50 -22.44 9.82 -4.67
N GLU A 51 -21.38 10.49 -4.22
CA GLU A 51 -20.31 11.00 -5.09
C GLU A 51 -19.63 9.90 -5.91
N ARG A 52 -19.35 8.74 -5.31
CA ARG A 52 -18.74 7.59 -6.01
C ARG A 52 -19.68 6.99 -7.07
N VAL A 53 -20.98 6.94 -6.77
CA VAL A 53 -22.00 6.50 -7.74
C VAL A 53 -22.07 7.45 -8.93
N HIS A 54 -22.14 8.77 -8.69
CA HIS A 54 -22.15 9.76 -9.79
C HIS A 54 -20.89 9.70 -10.65
N ARG A 55 -19.71 9.63 -10.02
CA ARG A 55 -18.43 9.50 -10.75
C ARG A 55 -18.41 8.26 -11.65
N PHE A 56 -18.88 7.13 -11.13
CA PHE A 56 -18.95 5.90 -11.93
C PHE A 56 -19.92 6.04 -13.12
N ILE A 57 -21.05 6.73 -12.93
CA ILE A 57 -22.01 6.99 -14.02
C ILE A 57 -21.37 7.89 -15.09
N GLU A 58 -20.65 8.94 -14.70
CA GLU A 58 -19.94 9.86 -15.60
C GLU A 58 -18.83 9.17 -16.39
N GLU A 59 -17.99 8.35 -15.73
CA GLU A 59 -16.92 7.58 -16.36
C GLU A 59 -17.46 6.60 -17.42
N GLN A 60 -18.65 6.04 -17.18
CA GLN A 60 -19.33 5.12 -18.08
C GLN A 60 -20.22 5.85 -19.13
N ASP A 61 -20.49 7.14 -18.97
CA ASP A 61 -21.10 8.00 -20.01
C ASP A 61 -20.05 8.54 -20.99
N GLY A 62 -18.79 8.68 -20.55
CA GLY A 62 -17.69 9.22 -21.34
C GLY A 62 -17.03 8.27 -22.34
N THR A 63 -17.53 7.04 -22.54
CA THR A 63 -16.82 6.02 -23.32
C THR A 63 -17.64 5.42 -24.47
N SER A 64 -17.71 6.16 -25.58
CA SER A 64 -17.70 5.59 -26.92
C SER A 64 -16.53 6.20 -27.72
N ALA A 65 -15.64 5.34 -28.22
CA ALA A 65 -14.53 5.60 -29.16
C ALA A 65 -13.18 6.24 -28.72
N SER A 66 -13.02 6.80 -27.50
CA SER A 66 -11.70 7.35 -27.05
C SER A 66 -10.81 6.34 -26.29
N ALA A 67 -11.36 5.19 -25.89
CA ALA A 67 -10.70 4.21 -25.02
C ALA A 67 -9.44 3.49 -25.56
N LEU A 68 -8.95 3.77 -26.78
CA LEU A 68 -7.76 3.07 -27.31
C LEU A 68 -6.66 3.96 -27.91
N ARG A 69 -6.89 5.27 -28.17
CA ARG A 69 -6.01 6.03 -29.07
C ARG A 69 -5.09 7.07 -28.43
N SER A 70 -5.23 7.44 -27.15
CA SER A 70 -4.32 8.43 -26.51
C SER A 70 -3.26 7.82 -25.61
N GLY A 71 -2.88 6.56 -25.87
CA GLY A 71 -1.64 6.00 -25.33
C GLY A 71 -0.49 7.01 -25.46
N ILE A 72 0.18 7.25 -24.33
CA ILE A 72 1.54 7.79 -24.18
C ILE A 72 1.72 9.32 -24.05
N LYS A 73 0.82 10.22 -24.49
CA LYS A 73 1.14 11.68 -24.45
C LYS A 73 0.61 12.53 -23.27
N GLY A 74 -0.09 11.94 -22.31
CA GLY A 74 -0.85 12.71 -21.30
C GLY A 74 -0.53 12.45 -19.84
N LEU A 75 0.71 12.11 -19.45
CA LEU A 75 1.10 11.90 -18.03
C LEU A 75 1.11 13.19 -17.18
N ARG A 76 0.27 14.16 -17.52
CA ARG A 76 -0.05 15.36 -16.74
C ARG A 76 -1.56 15.59 -16.72
N ALA A 77 -2.37 14.53 -16.69
CA ALA A 77 -3.69 14.67 -16.10
C ALA A 77 -3.46 15.08 -14.65
N GLU A 78 -3.85 16.31 -14.32
CA GLU A 78 -3.79 16.85 -12.97
C GLU A 78 -4.30 15.79 -12.00
N LEU A 79 -3.38 15.26 -11.18
CA LEU A 79 -3.70 14.35 -10.10
C LEU A 79 -4.55 15.16 -9.12
N ARG A 80 -5.86 15.20 -9.34
CA ARG A 80 -6.80 15.59 -8.29
C ARG A 80 -6.53 14.59 -7.17
N PRO A 81 -6.01 15.04 -6.01
CA PRO A 81 -5.70 14.10 -4.93
C PRO A 81 -7.01 13.40 -4.59
N GLU A 82 -7.09 12.11 -4.89
CA GLU A 82 -8.17 11.28 -4.40
C GLU A 82 -8.13 11.39 -2.87
N HIS A 83 -9.15 12.00 -2.28
CA HIS A 83 -9.32 11.96 -0.84
C HIS A 83 -9.43 10.46 -0.44
N ASN A 84 -8.56 10.03 0.48
CA ASN A 84 -8.31 8.65 0.91
C ASN A 84 -7.44 7.74 0.01
N PHE A 85 -6.72 8.25 -1.01
CA PHE A 85 -5.68 7.42 -1.65
C PHE A 85 -4.47 7.27 -0.72
N ARG A 86 -4.37 6.12 -0.04
CA ARG A 86 -3.11 5.69 0.57
C ARG A 86 -2.38 4.85 -0.44
N PHE A 87 -1.23 5.33 -0.89
CA PHE A 87 -0.34 4.65 -1.83
C PHE A 87 -0.12 3.15 -1.52
N TYR A 88 -0.09 2.81 -0.23
CA TYR A 88 0.14 1.46 0.29
C TYR A 88 -1.10 0.54 0.31
N ASP A 89 -2.32 1.06 0.13
CA ASP A 89 -3.56 0.27 0.20
C ASP A 89 -3.74 -0.62 -1.04
N ASN A 90 -3.17 -0.22 -2.17
CA ASN A 90 -3.13 -1.07 -3.38
C ASN A 90 -1.79 -1.81 -3.46
N ARG A 91 -1.80 -3.07 -3.02
CA ARG A 91 -0.61 -3.94 -3.00
C ARG A 91 0.08 -4.09 -4.36
N GLN A 92 -0.66 -4.09 -5.46
CA GLN A 92 -0.07 -4.22 -6.81
C GLN A 92 0.70 -2.96 -7.21
N LYS A 93 0.12 -1.78 -6.99
CA LYS A 93 0.79 -0.49 -7.25
C LYS A 93 2.05 -0.33 -6.37
N TYR A 94 1.94 -0.70 -5.09
CA TYR A 94 3.06 -0.68 -4.16
C TYR A 94 4.19 -1.63 -4.59
N LEU A 95 3.88 -2.90 -4.88
CA LEU A 95 4.89 -3.88 -5.31
C LEU A 95 5.53 -3.50 -6.64
N MET A 96 4.77 -2.95 -7.58
CA MET A 96 5.33 -2.43 -8.83
C MET A 96 6.40 -1.38 -8.53
N PHE A 97 6.07 -0.34 -7.76
CA PHE A 97 7.02 0.71 -7.39
C PHE A 97 8.25 0.16 -6.65
N VAL A 98 8.05 -0.69 -5.64
CA VAL A 98 9.14 -1.25 -4.84
C VAL A 98 10.10 -2.10 -5.67
N ASN A 99 9.58 -2.82 -6.67
CA ASN A 99 10.39 -3.72 -7.50
C ASN A 99 11.01 -3.04 -8.72
N THR A 100 10.48 -1.92 -9.20
CA THR A 100 11.00 -1.20 -10.37
C THR A 100 11.85 0.01 -10.04
N THR A 101 11.95 0.39 -8.76
CA THR A 101 12.80 1.50 -8.30
C THR A 101 13.99 0.99 -7.51
N THR A 102 15.05 1.81 -7.48
CA THR A 102 16.24 1.57 -6.66
C THR A 102 16.19 2.33 -5.33
N GLU A 103 15.08 3.00 -5.02
CA GLU A 103 14.95 3.87 -3.86
C GLU A 103 15.29 3.14 -2.56
N LYS A 104 14.78 1.91 -2.38
CA LYS A 104 15.09 1.10 -1.19
C LYS A 104 16.61 0.89 -0.99
N GLN A 105 17.35 0.71 -2.08
CA GLN A 105 18.80 0.51 -2.00
C GLN A 105 19.51 1.82 -1.66
N ILE A 106 19.16 2.91 -2.35
CA ILE A 106 19.76 4.24 -2.12
C ILE A 106 19.54 4.70 -0.67
N ILE A 107 18.32 4.51 -0.15
CA ILE A 107 17.98 4.87 1.23
C ILE A 107 18.77 4.01 2.23
N ALA A 108 18.88 2.69 2.00
CA ALA A 108 19.65 1.81 2.87
C ALA A 108 21.14 2.18 2.89
N ASP A 109 21.73 2.48 1.72
CA ASP A 109 23.13 2.88 1.61
C ASP A 109 23.38 4.22 2.32
N ARG A 110 22.46 5.19 2.18
CA ARG A 110 22.54 6.44 2.94
C ARG A 110 22.42 6.22 4.44
N ALA A 111 21.49 5.39 4.89
CA ALA A 111 21.31 5.07 6.30
C ALA A 111 22.59 4.44 6.90
N VAL A 112 23.27 3.57 6.17
CA VAL A 112 24.56 2.99 6.63
C VAL A 112 25.63 4.06 6.86
N LEU A 113 25.69 5.09 6.00
CA LEU A 113 26.63 6.21 6.19
C LEU A 113 26.32 6.96 7.48
N GLU A 114 25.07 7.33 7.72
CA GLU A 114 24.66 8.03 8.95
C GLU A 114 24.91 7.18 10.21
N MET A 115 24.62 5.88 10.13
CA MET A 115 24.86 4.95 11.23
C MET A 115 26.36 4.83 11.57
N SER A 116 27.25 5.04 10.59
CA SER A 116 28.70 5.00 10.80
C SER A 116 29.21 6.12 11.71
N ASP A 117 28.46 7.21 11.85
CA ASP A 117 28.82 8.31 12.74
C ASP A 117 28.24 8.14 14.15
N THR A 118 27.44 7.09 14.37
CA THR A 118 26.85 6.80 15.68
C THR A 118 27.88 6.12 16.57
N GLN A 119 28.10 6.66 17.77
CA GLN A 119 28.92 5.96 18.77
C GLN A 119 28.09 4.91 19.49
N PRO A 120 28.52 3.63 19.50
CA PRO A 120 27.84 2.60 20.26
C PRO A 120 27.98 2.86 21.76
N VAL A 121 26.85 2.87 22.47
CA VAL A 121 26.84 2.87 23.94
C VAL A 121 26.66 1.41 24.40
N PRO A 122 27.54 0.88 25.26
CA PRO A 122 27.41 -0.48 25.78
C PRO A 122 26.00 -0.76 26.36
N PRO A 123 25.48 -2.00 26.27
CA PRO A 123 26.19 -3.22 25.86
C PRO A 123 26.09 -3.57 24.36
N ALA A 124 25.29 -2.85 23.57
CA ALA A 124 24.96 -3.24 22.21
C ALA A 124 24.53 -2.04 21.36
N ILE A 125 24.73 -2.13 20.04
CA ILE A 125 24.05 -1.25 19.09
C ILE A 125 22.58 -1.67 19.02
N ARG A 126 21.68 -0.72 19.24
CA ARG A 126 20.23 -0.96 19.24
C ARG A 126 19.61 -0.41 17.97
N LEU A 127 18.95 -1.27 17.22
CA LEU A 127 18.26 -0.91 15.99
C LEU A 127 16.78 -1.26 16.10
N PHE A 128 15.92 -0.34 15.68
CA PHE A 128 14.50 -0.58 15.48
C PHE A 128 14.15 -0.33 14.02
N ASP A 129 13.58 -1.33 13.35
CA ASP A 129 13.07 -1.23 11.98
C ASP A 129 11.54 -1.39 11.98
N GLY A 130 10.85 -0.28 11.74
CA GLY A 130 9.40 -0.23 11.65
C GLY A 130 8.95 -0.26 10.19
N GLY A 131 8.41 -1.39 9.75
CA GLY A 131 8.00 -1.57 8.36
C GLY A 131 9.09 -2.19 7.49
N ALA A 132 9.86 -3.14 8.02
CA ALA A 132 11.02 -3.75 7.34
C ALA A 132 10.71 -4.36 5.96
N GLY A 133 9.42 -4.62 5.68
CA GLY A 133 9.01 -5.23 4.44
C GLY A 133 9.70 -6.58 4.23
N ASP A 134 10.37 -6.76 3.11
CA ASP A 134 11.08 -7.99 2.77
C ASP A 134 12.46 -8.13 3.47
N GLY A 135 12.85 -7.18 4.33
CA GLY A 135 14.11 -7.21 5.06
C GLY A 135 15.35 -6.83 4.24
N THR A 136 15.18 -6.38 2.99
CA THR A 136 16.31 -6.04 2.09
C THR A 136 17.12 -4.85 2.60
N ALA A 137 16.45 -3.80 3.10
CA ALA A 137 17.12 -2.64 3.67
C ALA A 137 17.82 -3.01 4.99
N LEU A 138 17.11 -3.70 5.88
CA LEU A 138 17.66 -4.20 7.15
C LEU A 138 18.94 -5.02 6.95
N ALA A 139 18.92 -6.01 6.05
CA ALA A 139 20.08 -6.85 5.81
C ALA A 139 21.31 -6.03 5.34
N ARG A 140 21.08 -5.01 4.50
CA ARG A 140 22.15 -4.09 4.08
C ARG A 140 22.67 -3.27 5.24
N MET A 141 21.77 -2.73 6.08
CA MET A 141 22.14 -1.95 7.27
C MET A 141 22.97 -2.78 8.25
N LEU A 142 22.55 -4.01 8.56
CA LEU A 142 23.27 -4.92 9.45
C LEU A 142 24.67 -5.26 8.92
N ARG A 143 24.80 -5.48 7.61
CA ARG A 143 26.11 -5.69 6.97
C ARG A 143 27.00 -4.46 7.10
N GLY A 144 26.44 -3.27 6.86
CA GLY A 144 27.16 -2.00 7.01
C GLY A 144 27.66 -1.78 8.43
N LEU A 145 26.78 -1.99 9.42
CA LEU A 145 27.12 -1.94 10.83
C LEU A 145 28.21 -2.94 11.22
N HIS A 146 28.11 -4.20 10.78
CA HIS A 146 29.11 -5.22 11.11
C HIS A 146 30.51 -4.84 10.62
N ARG A 147 30.63 -4.26 9.42
CA ARG A 147 31.94 -3.81 8.90
C ARG A 147 32.60 -2.77 9.79
N ARG A 148 31.81 -1.95 10.49
CA ARG A 148 32.33 -0.85 11.32
C ARG A 148 32.46 -1.21 12.80
N HIS A 149 31.53 -2.01 13.30
CA HIS A 149 31.48 -2.47 14.69
C HIS A 149 31.43 -4.00 14.74
N PRO A 150 32.49 -4.70 14.29
CA PRO A 150 32.45 -6.16 14.15
C PRO A 150 32.33 -6.92 15.47
N TRP A 151 32.73 -6.28 16.59
CA TRP A 151 32.78 -6.89 17.92
C TRP A 151 31.72 -6.36 18.89
N VAL A 152 30.90 -5.40 18.46
CA VAL A 152 29.85 -4.81 19.31
C VAL A 152 28.56 -5.59 19.08
N PRO A 153 27.95 -6.20 20.11
CA PRO A 153 26.70 -6.94 19.95
C PRO A 153 25.58 -6.09 19.34
N PHE A 154 24.69 -6.74 18.59
CA PHE A 154 23.53 -6.09 17.97
C PHE A 154 22.25 -6.51 18.67
N TYR A 155 21.41 -5.54 19.02
CA TYR A 155 20.04 -5.77 19.47
C TYR A 155 19.08 -5.13 18.48
N VAL A 156 18.42 -5.97 17.67
CA VAL A 156 17.63 -5.56 16.52
C VAL A 156 16.19 -5.95 16.73
N VAL A 157 15.29 -4.97 16.69
CA VAL A 157 13.84 -5.18 16.77
C VAL A 157 13.21 -4.79 15.45
N VAL A 158 12.48 -5.73 14.86
CA VAL A 158 11.84 -5.58 13.55
C VAL A 158 10.35 -5.74 13.72
N LYS A 159 9.61 -4.70 13.34
CA LYS A 159 8.16 -4.71 13.32
C LYS A 159 7.70 -4.76 11.88
N GLU A 160 6.92 -5.78 11.53
CA GLU A 160 6.24 -5.81 10.24
C GLU A 160 4.84 -6.43 10.31
N ILE A 161 3.81 -5.77 9.75
CA ILE A 161 2.42 -6.24 9.88
C ILE A 161 2.14 -7.50 9.06
N SER A 162 2.87 -7.70 7.98
CA SER A 162 2.62 -8.77 7.03
C SER A 162 3.45 -10.00 7.37
N MET A 163 2.76 -11.12 7.66
CA MET A 163 3.42 -12.41 7.88
C MET A 163 4.26 -12.86 6.68
N GLU A 164 3.87 -12.48 5.47
CA GLU A 164 4.63 -12.80 4.27
C GLU A 164 5.98 -12.06 4.25
N ASN A 165 5.94 -10.78 4.60
CA ASN A 165 7.13 -9.94 4.67
C ASN A 165 8.09 -10.41 5.79
N ILE A 166 7.54 -10.88 6.92
CA ILE A 166 8.32 -11.54 7.99
C ILE A 166 9.06 -12.78 7.46
N ARG A 167 8.39 -13.65 6.67
CA ARG A 167 9.06 -14.83 6.07
C ARG A 167 10.17 -14.42 5.12
N LEU A 168 9.91 -13.48 4.22
CA LEU A 168 10.91 -12.95 3.29
C LEU A 168 12.10 -12.29 4.00
N THR A 169 11.85 -11.65 5.15
CA THR A 169 12.89 -11.09 6.01
C THR A 169 13.73 -12.21 6.60
N LEU A 170 13.10 -13.23 7.20
CA LEU A 170 13.78 -14.39 7.79
C LEU A 170 14.69 -15.10 6.78
N GLU A 171 14.30 -15.21 5.51
CA GLU A 171 15.14 -15.81 4.45
C GLU A 171 16.47 -15.06 4.23
N LYS A 172 16.55 -13.76 4.56
CA LYS A 172 17.75 -12.93 4.37
C LYS A 172 18.65 -12.84 5.60
N MET A 173 18.18 -13.33 6.74
CA MET A 173 18.90 -13.23 8.01
C MET A 173 19.98 -14.30 8.26
N PRO A 174 19.97 -15.52 7.67
CA PRO A 174 20.96 -16.55 8.00
C PRO A 174 22.40 -16.07 7.81
N ASP A 175 22.70 -15.44 6.67
CA ASP A 175 24.02 -14.87 6.41
C ASP A 175 24.39 -13.75 7.40
N ARG A 176 23.41 -12.94 7.82
CA ARG A 176 23.65 -11.82 8.75
C ARG A 176 23.94 -12.32 10.16
N LEU A 177 23.20 -13.32 10.62
CA LEU A 177 23.43 -13.97 11.92
C LEU A 177 24.76 -14.74 11.92
N ARG A 178 25.16 -15.31 10.78
CA ARG A 178 26.48 -15.96 10.65
C ARG A 178 27.63 -14.95 10.63
N GLU A 179 27.43 -13.82 9.95
CA GLU A 179 28.40 -12.72 9.82
C GLU A 179 28.60 -12.01 11.17
N HIS A 180 27.53 -11.79 11.93
CA HIS A 180 27.58 -11.15 13.24
C HIS A 180 26.89 -12.03 14.31
N PRO A 181 27.61 -12.98 14.93
CA PRO A 181 27.03 -14.00 15.80
C PRO A 181 26.40 -13.45 17.09
N ASP A 182 26.88 -12.30 17.58
CA ASP A 182 26.35 -11.63 18.79
C ASP A 182 25.11 -10.77 18.49
N THR A 183 24.33 -11.15 17.47
CA THR A 183 23.09 -10.48 17.10
C THR A 183 21.90 -11.14 17.78
N VAL A 184 21.17 -10.36 18.58
CA VAL A 184 19.82 -10.69 19.05
C VAL A 184 18.81 -10.02 18.13
N LEU A 185 18.08 -10.83 17.36
CA LEU A 185 17.05 -10.37 16.43
C LEU A 185 15.65 -10.72 16.95
N VAL A 186 14.81 -9.70 17.13
CA VAL A 186 13.39 -9.84 17.48
C VAL A 186 12.55 -9.44 16.27
N LEU A 187 11.71 -10.35 15.78
CA LEU A 187 10.76 -10.10 14.70
C LEU A 187 9.35 -10.20 15.26
N THR A 188 8.54 -9.16 15.08
CA THR A 188 7.16 -9.12 15.57
C THR A 188 6.19 -8.69 14.47
N ASN A 189 5.08 -9.44 14.38
CA ASN A 189 3.93 -9.13 13.54
C ASN A 189 2.72 -8.63 14.33
N LEU A 190 2.91 -8.31 15.60
CA LEU A 190 1.85 -7.76 16.45
C LEU A 190 1.35 -6.43 15.87
N LYS A 191 0.02 -6.27 15.95
CA LYS A 191 -0.68 -5.03 15.56
C LYS A 191 -0.71 -4.04 16.70
#